data_AF-A0A8D8NXQ5-F1
#
_entry.id   AF-A0A8D8NXQ5-F1
#
_cell.length_a   1.000
_cell.length_b   1.000
_cell.length_c   1.000
_cell.angle_alpha   90.00
_cell.angle_beta   90.00
_cell.angle_gamma   90.00
#
_symmetry.space_group_name_H-M   'P 1'
#
loop_
_entity.id
_entity.type
_entity.pdbx_description
1 polymer ?
#
loop_
_entity_poly.entity_id
_entity_poly.type
_entity_poly.pdbx_seq_one_letter_code
_entity_poly.pdbx_strand_id
1 'polypeptide(L)'
;MPKRVLPLWMRDSPGPNAKKRVLSETKLNTIAPKVGESPPVLESAKSLPDVSVPSAANTPRRRLRSNFKIEDDGPPKAEPFVKINIDDVPFIDYRGKIRYFTELHDVAFACDQLVQWVEKQPDGVVPLAFDLEWPFSFQTGPGRVALMQLCAETDVCYLFQVSCLKKLPAALLQLLNHPRVCLHGVNVKNDFRKLARDFPEANAERMIEQCVDLGQWYNRIHGTTGIWSMERLVLQVCQLRISKNKKVRMSKWHVLPLSDDQKLYAAIDVYIGQEIYLKLQAKELQLAQEENPPDAAPIPQD
;
A
#
# COMPACT_ATOMS: atom_id res chain seq x y z
N MET A 1 -44.73 25.88 13.74
CA MET A 1 -43.80 25.14 14.61
C MET A 1 -44.39 23.76 14.94
N PRO A 2 -44.08 22.70 14.16
CA PRO A 2 -44.44 21.33 14.53
C PRO A 2 -43.30 20.67 15.32
N LYS A 3 -43.65 20.06 16.46
CA LYS A 3 -42.75 19.40 17.40
C LYS A 3 -42.07 18.19 16.73
N ARG A 4 -40.73 18.19 16.66
CA ARG A 4 -39.95 17.05 16.18
C ARG A 4 -40.11 15.87 17.13
N VAL A 5 -40.55 14.73 16.61
CA VAL A 5 -40.56 13.44 17.30
C VAL A 5 -39.15 12.86 17.26
N LEU A 6 -38.61 12.46 18.40
CA LEU A 6 -37.27 11.86 18.52
C LEU A 6 -37.25 10.39 18.04
N PRO A 7 -36.13 9.88 17.50
CA PRO A 7 -36.02 8.51 16.98
C PRO A 7 -36.10 7.41 18.05
N LEU A 8 -36.60 6.25 17.65
CA LEU A 8 -36.98 5.10 18.49
C LEU A 8 -35.85 4.36 19.23
N TRP A 9 -34.59 4.80 19.14
CA TRP A 9 -33.45 4.14 19.79
C TRP A 9 -32.97 4.83 21.08
N MET A 10 -33.69 5.87 21.54
CA MET A 10 -33.36 6.65 22.74
C MET A 10 -34.29 6.31 23.95
N ARG A 11 -34.60 5.02 24.17
CA ARG A 11 -35.26 4.56 25.40
C ARG A 11 -34.35 3.59 26.13
N ASP A 12 -33.86 4.01 27.29
CA ASP A 12 -33.05 3.18 28.19
C ASP A 12 -33.88 2.44 29.24
N SER A 13 -33.31 1.28 29.63
CA SER A 13 -33.39 0.56 30.93
C SER A 13 -34.54 -0.44 31.18
N PRO A 14 -34.42 -1.44 32.10
CA PRO A 14 -33.28 -1.94 32.91
C PRO A 14 -33.09 -3.50 32.92
N GLY A 15 -31.98 -4.01 33.49
CA GLY A 15 -31.82 -5.44 33.89
C GLY A 15 -32.50 -5.75 35.24
N PRO A 16 -32.16 -6.84 36.00
CA PRO A 16 -31.37 -8.05 35.73
C PRO A 16 -32.10 -9.37 36.11
N ASN A 17 -31.66 -10.56 35.66
CA ASN A 17 -31.75 -11.77 36.49
C ASN A 17 -30.81 -12.92 36.09
N ALA A 18 -30.28 -13.57 37.11
CA ALA A 18 -29.20 -14.55 37.10
C ALA A 18 -29.67 -15.99 36.84
N LYS A 19 -28.79 -16.82 36.23
CA LYS A 19 -28.64 -18.25 36.62
C LYS A 19 -27.18 -18.71 36.48
N LYS A 20 -26.64 -19.14 37.62
CA LYS A 20 -25.40 -19.90 37.81
C LYS A 20 -25.53 -21.33 37.27
N ARG A 21 -24.44 -21.90 36.75
CA ARG A 21 -24.15 -23.35 36.69
C ARG A 21 -22.63 -23.50 36.53
N VAL A 22 -21.86 -23.56 37.63
CA VAL A 22 -21.34 -24.76 38.33
C VAL A 22 -20.74 -25.83 37.40
N LEU A 23 -19.40 -25.81 37.40
CA LEU A 23 -18.40 -26.89 37.48
C LEU A 23 -18.82 -28.34 37.15
N SER A 24 -18.02 -28.97 36.30
CA SER A 24 -17.67 -30.38 36.44
C SER A 24 -16.17 -30.55 36.23
N GLU A 25 -15.49 -30.88 37.32
CA GLU A 25 -14.12 -31.40 37.37
C GLU A 25 -14.06 -32.77 36.68
N THR A 26 -12.92 -33.10 36.08
CA THR A 26 -12.49 -34.50 36.01
C THR A 26 -10.99 -34.58 36.25
N LYS A 27 -10.66 -35.45 37.20
CA LYS A 27 -9.38 -35.65 37.86
C LYS A 27 -8.35 -36.39 36.99
N LEU A 28 -7.10 -35.98 37.20
CA LEU A 28 -5.88 -36.76 37.46
C LEU A 28 -5.65 -38.06 36.67
N ASN A 29 -4.48 -38.12 36.04
CA ASN A 29 -3.59 -39.26 36.25
C ASN A 29 -2.13 -38.81 36.35
N THR A 30 -1.48 -39.25 37.44
CA THR A 30 -0.10 -39.01 37.85
C THR A 30 0.75 -40.19 37.46
N ILE A 31 1.86 -40.00 36.74
CA ILE A 31 3.06 -40.85 36.84
C ILE A 31 4.31 -39.97 36.62
N ALA A 32 5.13 -39.82 37.67
CA ALA A 32 6.56 -39.51 37.65
C ALA A 32 7.28 -40.78 38.17
N PRO A 33 8.60 -41.03 37.97
CA PRO A 33 9.74 -40.10 38.19
C PRO A 33 10.86 -40.27 37.11
N LYS A 34 12.08 -39.69 37.08
CA LYS A 34 12.99 -39.04 38.06
C LYS A 34 14.16 -38.36 37.28
N VAL A 35 14.54 -37.15 37.71
CA VAL A 35 15.91 -36.56 37.94
C VAL A 35 16.99 -36.53 36.83
N GLY A 36 17.62 -35.34 36.67
CA GLY A 36 18.98 -35.14 36.14
C GLY A 36 19.17 -33.79 35.42
N GLU A 37 19.29 -32.68 36.16
CA GLU A 37 20.48 -31.80 36.22
C GLU A 37 20.53 -30.63 35.21
N SER A 38 20.85 -29.44 35.73
CA SER A 38 20.91 -28.12 35.06
C SER A 38 22.37 -27.61 35.05
N PRO A 39 22.71 -26.60 34.23
CA PRO A 39 24.03 -26.45 33.62
C PRO A 39 25.04 -25.68 34.51
N PRO A 40 26.35 -25.76 34.21
CA PRO A 40 27.37 -25.11 35.03
C PRO A 40 27.52 -23.62 34.74
N VAL A 41 27.75 -22.89 35.84
CA VAL A 41 28.13 -21.48 35.95
C VAL A 41 29.64 -21.35 35.81
N LEU A 42 30.07 -20.21 35.24
CA LEU A 42 31.45 -19.79 34.98
C LEU A 42 32.09 -19.17 36.24
N GLU A 43 33.31 -19.60 36.59
CA GLU A 43 34.27 -18.97 37.52
C GLU A 43 35.66 -19.55 37.13
N SER A 44 36.84 -18.91 37.15
CA SER A 44 37.43 -17.77 37.88
C SER A 44 38.71 -17.29 37.13
N ALA A 45 38.92 -15.98 37.00
CA ALA A 45 39.92 -15.13 37.68
C ALA A 45 41.43 -15.35 37.37
N LYS A 46 42.11 -14.25 37.00
CA LYS A 46 43.46 -13.89 37.46
C LYS A 46 43.65 -12.36 37.41
N SER A 47 44.13 -11.83 38.53
CA SER A 47 44.28 -10.43 38.96
C SER A 47 45.65 -9.83 38.63
N LEU A 48 45.76 -8.48 38.66
CA LEU A 48 46.77 -7.59 39.31
C LEU A 48 46.72 -6.16 38.71
N PRO A 49 47.23 -5.09 39.36
CA PRO A 49 46.78 -4.48 40.61
C PRO A 49 46.43 -2.97 40.47
N ASP A 50 45.88 -2.42 41.55
CA ASP A 50 45.40 -1.05 41.79
C ASP A 50 46.53 -0.06 42.12
N VAL A 51 46.56 1.13 41.48
CA VAL A 51 47.28 2.32 41.97
C VAL A 51 46.56 3.63 41.55
N SER A 52 45.84 4.20 42.52
CA SER A 52 45.62 5.64 42.82
C SER A 52 44.96 6.58 41.80
N VAL A 53 43.80 7.13 42.21
CA VAL A 53 43.18 8.35 41.68
C VAL A 53 43.73 9.58 42.43
N PRO A 54 43.92 10.72 41.75
CA PRO A 54 43.40 11.96 42.30
C PRO A 54 42.50 12.72 41.34
N SER A 55 41.43 13.25 41.93
CA SER A 55 40.49 14.24 41.40
C SER A 55 41.18 15.56 41.03
N ALA A 56 40.83 16.14 39.88
CA ALA A 56 40.20 17.47 39.77
C ALA A 56 40.44 18.11 38.39
N ALA A 57 39.33 18.51 37.76
CA ALA A 57 39.16 19.69 36.90
C ALA A 57 39.91 19.81 35.56
N ASN A 58 39.14 20.33 34.59
CA ASN A 58 39.54 20.95 33.32
C ASN A 58 39.88 20.04 32.12
N THR A 59 38.84 19.62 31.39
CA THR A 59 38.97 19.31 29.96
C THR A 59 38.35 20.45 29.13
N PRO A 60 39.11 21.13 28.25
CA PRO A 60 38.62 22.27 27.50
C PRO A 60 37.64 21.86 26.40
N ARG A 61 36.44 22.46 26.42
CA ARG A 61 35.47 22.38 25.33
C ARG A 61 36.08 22.98 24.06
N ARG A 62 36.36 22.15 23.05
CA ARG A 62 36.68 22.64 21.70
C ARG A 62 35.40 23.17 21.04
N ARG A 63 35.12 24.45 21.25
CA ARG A 63 34.22 25.23 20.39
C ARG A 63 35.02 25.65 19.15
N LEU A 64 34.54 25.30 17.97
CA LEU A 64 34.76 26.04 16.73
C LEU A 64 33.49 25.92 15.89
N ARG A 65 32.61 26.92 16.02
CA ARG A 65 31.69 27.29 14.94
C ARG A 65 32.51 28.11 13.97
N SER A 66 32.82 27.57 12.80
CA SER A 66 33.26 28.38 11.67
C SER A 66 32.00 28.96 11.02
N ASN A 67 31.85 30.28 11.04
CA ASN A 67 30.83 30.99 10.28
C ASN A 67 31.27 31.15 8.82
N PHE A 68 31.54 30.03 8.13
CA PHE A 68 31.81 30.07 6.70
C PHE A 68 30.48 29.96 5.96
N LYS A 69 30.01 31.08 5.39
CA LYS A 69 28.93 31.08 4.40
C LYS A 69 29.54 30.65 3.07
N ILE A 70 29.11 29.51 2.55
CA ILE A 70 29.31 29.17 1.14
C ILE A 70 28.19 29.87 0.39
N GLU A 71 28.55 30.70 -0.59
CA GLU A 71 27.58 31.32 -1.49
C GLU A 71 27.02 30.22 -2.42
N ASP A 72 25.70 30.03 -2.37
CA ASP A 72 24.94 29.05 -3.16
C ASP A 72 24.69 29.64 -4.56
N ASP A 73 25.71 29.64 -5.43
CA ASP A 73 25.60 29.99 -6.85
C ASP A 73 25.07 28.81 -7.70
N GLY A 74 24.20 27.99 -7.10
CA GLY A 74 23.49 26.94 -7.82
C GLY A 74 22.41 27.53 -8.74
N PRO A 75 22.10 26.88 -9.89
CA PRO A 75 20.97 27.26 -10.72
C PRO A 75 19.68 27.25 -9.88
N PRO A 76 18.69 28.11 -10.20
CA PRO A 76 17.53 28.34 -9.36
C PRO A 76 16.86 27.00 -8.99
N LYS A 77 16.71 26.76 -7.68
CA LYS A 77 15.90 25.65 -7.16
C LYS A 77 14.54 25.71 -7.82
N ALA A 78 14.16 24.62 -8.50
CA ALA A 78 12.88 24.49 -9.18
C ALA A 78 11.73 25.03 -8.30
N GLU A 79 10.91 25.89 -8.90
CA GLU A 79 9.79 26.56 -8.26
C GLU A 79 8.87 25.56 -7.50
N PRO A 80 8.28 25.98 -6.37
CA PRO A 80 7.79 25.10 -5.33
C PRO A 80 6.47 24.44 -5.72
N PHE A 81 6.20 23.28 -5.13
CA PHE A 81 4.88 22.62 -5.07
C PHE A 81 3.74 23.65 -5.16
N VAL A 82 2.82 23.45 -6.10
CA VAL A 82 1.61 24.28 -6.22
C VAL A 82 0.98 24.39 -4.83
N LYS A 83 0.88 25.61 -4.28
CA LYS A 83 0.18 25.86 -3.02
C LYS A 83 -1.33 25.74 -3.28
N ILE A 84 -1.80 24.50 -3.36
CA ILE A 84 -3.21 24.18 -3.50
C ILE A 84 -3.88 24.44 -2.14
N ASN A 85 -4.92 25.26 -2.10
CA ASN A 85 -5.76 25.36 -0.91
C ASN A 85 -6.54 24.05 -0.76
N ILE A 86 -6.13 23.21 0.19
CA ILE A 86 -6.65 21.84 0.37
C ILE A 86 -8.15 21.83 0.63
N ASP A 87 -8.69 22.89 1.24
CA ASP A 87 -10.11 22.96 1.62
C ASP A 87 -11.04 23.00 0.41
N ASP A 88 -10.60 23.61 -0.70
CA ASP A 88 -11.37 23.77 -1.94
C ASP A 88 -11.28 22.56 -2.86
N VAL A 89 -10.39 21.60 -2.56
CA VAL A 89 -10.16 20.42 -3.39
C VAL A 89 -11.29 19.40 -3.17
N PRO A 90 -12.02 18.96 -4.19
CA PRO A 90 -13.10 17.99 -4.00
C PRO A 90 -12.56 16.61 -3.65
N PHE A 91 -13.37 15.82 -2.95
CA PHE A 91 -13.08 14.41 -2.74
C PHE A 91 -13.37 13.61 -4.01
N ILE A 92 -12.63 12.51 -4.19
CA ILE A 92 -12.95 11.54 -5.24
C ILE A 92 -14.37 11.01 -5.04
N ASP A 93 -15.10 10.96 -6.15
CA ASP A 93 -16.42 10.35 -6.26
C ASP A 93 -16.40 9.32 -7.38
N TYR A 94 -16.03 8.08 -7.05
CA TYR A 94 -15.97 6.99 -8.02
C TYR A 94 -17.37 6.46 -8.30
N ARG A 95 -17.79 6.51 -9.57
CA ARG A 95 -19.13 6.07 -10.05
C ARG A 95 -19.08 4.91 -11.03
N GLY A 96 -17.90 4.32 -11.23
CA GLY A 96 -17.72 3.16 -12.09
C GLY A 96 -18.29 1.87 -11.47
N LYS A 97 -18.22 0.79 -12.24
CA LYS A 97 -18.72 -0.53 -11.86
C LYS A 97 -17.71 -1.23 -10.97
N ILE A 98 -18.18 -1.77 -9.85
CA ILE A 98 -17.36 -2.61 -8.97
C ILE A 98 -17.77 -4.07 -9.18
N ARG A 99 -16.88 -4.89 -9.74
CA ARG A 99 -17.08 -6.33 -9.92
C ARG A 99 -16.40 -7.10 -8.80
N TYR A 100 -17.20 -7.60 -7.86
CA TYR A 100 -16.71 -8.34 -6.69
C TYR A 100 -16.91 -9.85 -6.84
N PHE A 101 -15.81 -10.60 -6.78
CA PHE A 101 -15.80 -12.05 -6.94
C PHE A 101 -15.24 -12.71 -5.68
N THR A 102 -15.92 -13.76 -5.21
CA THR A 102 -15.59 -14.44 -3.95
C THR A 102 -15.17 -15.89 -4.13
N GLU A 103 -15.67 -16.54 -5.18
CA GLU A 103 -15.41 -17.94 -5.47
C GLU A 103 -14.26 -18.13 -6.46
N LEU A 104 -13.50 -19.22 -6.29
CA LEU A 104 -12.34 -19.53 -7.13
C LEU A 104 -12.69 -19.56 -8.62
N HIS A 105 -13.82 -20.18 -8.99
CA HIS A 105 -14.24 -20.31 -10.38
C HIS A 105 -14.60 -18.97 -11.01
N ASP A 106 -15.28 -18.09 -10.27
CA ASP A 106 -15.64 -16.76 -10.77
C ASP A 106 -14.42 -15.85 -10.92
N VAL A 107 -13.49 -15.90 -9.95
CA VAL A 107 -12.20 -15.20 -10.06
C VAL A 107 -11.42 -15.70 -11.27
N ALA A 108 -11.33 -17.02 -11.48
CA ALA A 108 -10.65 -17.61 -12.62
C ALA A 108 -11.26 -17.15 -13.95
N PHE A 109 -12.59 -17.19 -14.06
CA PHE A 109 -13.31 -16.79 -15.26
C PHE A 109 -13.19 -15.28 -15.54
N ALA A 110 -13.25 -14.44 -14.51
CA ALA A 110 -13.02 -13.00 -14.66
C ALA A 110 -11.58 -12.69 -15.13
N CYS A 111 -10.58 -13.40 -14.60
CA CYS A 111 -9.19 -13.23 -15.02
C CYS A 111 -8.96 -13.70 -16.45
N ASP A 112 -9.58 -14.81 -16.87
CA ASP A 112 -9.50 -15.29 -18.26
C ASP A 112 -10.09 -14.26 -19.24
N GLN A 113 -11.24 -13.67 -18.90
CA GLN A 113 -11.82 -12.58 -19.69
C GLN A 113 -10.91 -11.35 -19.74
N LEU A 114 -10.22 -11.00 -18.65
CA LEU A 114 -9.24 -9.92 -18.63
C LEU A 114 -8.03 -10.23 -19.51
N VAL A 115 -7.52 -11.46 -19.50
CA VAL A 115 -6.44 -11.89 -20.41
C VAL A 115 -6.87 -11.74 -21.88
N GLN A 116 -8.05 -12.25 -22.24
CA GLN A 116 -8.58 -12.10 -23.59
C GLN A 116 -8.81 -10.63 -23.96
N TRP A 117 -9.22 -9.80 -23.01
CA TRP A 117 -9.37 -8.36 -23.23
C TRP A 117 -8.00 -7.70 -23.46
N VAL A 118 -6.97 -8.08 -22.70
CA VAL A 118 -5.59 -7.62 -22.89
C VAL A 118 -5.12 -8.00 -24.28
N GLU A 119 -5.32 -9.22 -24.75
CA GLU A 119 -4.89 -9.68 -26.09
C GLU A 119 -5.56 -8.91 -27.24
N LYS A 120 -6.77 -8.39 -27.02
CA LYS A 120 -7.52 -7.61 -28.01
C LYS A 120 -7.12 -6.13 -28.05
N GLN A 121 -6.36 -5.64 -27.08
CA GLN A 121 -5.89 -4.26 -27.09
C GLN A 121 -4.88 -4.04 -28.23
N PRO A 122 -4.77 -2.81 -28.77
CA PRO A 122 -3.71 -2.45 -29.72
C PRO A 122 -2.31 -2.85 -29.22
N ASP A 123 -1.37 -2.97 -30.15
CA ASP A 123 0.01 -3.30 -29.80
C ASP A 123 0.59 -2.27 -28.83
N GLY A 124 1.31 -2.78 -27.82
CA GLY A 124 1.92 -1.96 -26.78
C GLY A 124 1.69 -2.52 -25.38
N VAL A 125 2.05 -1.69 -24.41
CA VAL A 125 1.88 -1.98 -22.99
C VAL A 125 0.45 -1.66 -22.57
N VAL A 126 -0.16 -2.58 -21.83
CA VAL A 126 -1.48 -2.44 -21.24
C VAL A 126 -1.33 -2.15 -19.75
N PRO A 127 -1.62 -0.92 -19.30
CA PRO A 127 -1.52 -0.57 -17.89
C PRO A 127 -2.66 -1.17 -17.08
N LEU A 128 -2.32 -1.78 -15.95
CA LEU A 128 -3.28 -2.37 -15.03
C LEU A 128 -2.94 -1.92 -13.61
N ALA A 129 -3.77 -1.05 -13.04
CA ALA A 129 -3.60 -0.63 -11.66
C ALA A 129 -3.81 -1.83 -10.73
N PHE A 130 -2.95 -1.94 -9.72
CA PHE A 130 -2.90 -3.07 -8.82
C PHE A 130 -2.76 -2.58 -7.38
N ASP A 131 -3.54 -3.19 -6.48
CA ASP A 131 -3.38 -3.03 -5.04
C ASP A 131 -3.78 -4.33 -4.31
N LEU A 132 -3.44 -4.43 -3.02
CA LEU A 132 -3.78 -5.55 -2.15
C LEU A 132 -4.26 -5.07 -0.78
N GLU A 133 -5.21 -5.80 -0.19
CA GLU A 133 -5.65 -5.57 1.20
C GLU A 133 -5.55 -6.83 2.05
N TRP A 134 -5.23 -6.64 3.34
CA TRP A 134 -5.08 -7.71 4.32
C TRP A 134 -5.46 -7.26 5.73
N PRO A 135 -5.98 -8.17 6.58
CA PRO A 135 -6.21 -7.83 7.98
C PRO A 135 -4.90 -7.49 8.69
N PHE A 136 -4.96 -6.51 9.58
CA PHE A 136 -3.84 -6.14 10.45
C PHE A 136 -4.21 -6.31 11.92
N SER A 137 -3.27 -6.84 12.69
CA SER A 137 -3.36 -7.00 14.13
C SER A 137 -2.10 -6.44 14.78
N PHE A 138 -2.24 -5.67 15.86
CA PHE A 138 -1.08 -5.15 16.60
C PHE A 138 -0.29 -6.27 17.30
N GLN A 139 -0.91 -7.42 17.52
CA GLN A 139 -0.27 -8.57 18.19
C GLN A 139 0.48 -9.47 17.21
N THR A 140 -0.11 -9.75 16.04
CA THR A 140 0.41 -10.74 15.08
C THR A 140 0.96 -10.10 13.80
N GLY A 141 0.84 -8.77 13.65
CA GLY A 141 1.24 -8.06 12.45
C GLY A 141 0.28 -8.26 11.28
N PRO A 142 0.75 -8.08 10.03
CA PRO A 142 -0.07 -8.22 8.84
C PRO A 142 -0.42 -9.69 8.59
N GLY A 143 -1.72 -9.98 8.46
CA GLY A 143 -2.21 -11.29 8.05
C GLY A 143 -1.95 -11.57 6.57
N ARG A 144 -2.50 -12.69 6.10
CA ARG A 144 -2.45 -13.09 4.69
C ARG A 144 -3.22 -12.10 3.81
N VAL A 145 -2.77 -11.88 2.58
CA VAL A 145 -3.53 -11.14 1.55
C VAL A 145 -4.95 -11.71 1.48
N ALA A 146 -5.93 -10.82 1.56
CA ALA A 146 -7.34 -11.17 1.61
C ALA A 146 -8.12 -10.70 0.39
N LEU A 147 -7.71 -9.59 -0.21
CA LEU A 147 -8.33 -8.98 -1.37
C LEU A 147 -7.23 -8.50 -2.33
N MET A 148 -7.47 -8.70 -3.62
CA MET A 148 -6.68 -8.14 -4.71
C MET A 148 -7.58 -7.26 -5.56
N GLN A 149 -7.09 -6.07 -5.90
CA GLN A 149 -7.84 -5.13 -6.74
C GLN A 149 -7.13 -4.91 -8.06
N LEU A 150 -7.90 -4.81 -9.14
CA LEU A 150 -7.39 -4.48 -10.48
C LEU A 150 -8.28 -3.44 -11.16
N CYS A 151 -7.67 -2.52 -11.90
CA CYS A 151 -8.37 -1.56 -12.74
C CYS A 151 -7.59 -1.34 -14.04
N ALA A 152 -8.18 -1.73 -15.18
CA ALA A 152 -7.60 -1.51 -16.51
C ALA A 152 -8.22 -0.29 -17.18
N GLU A 153 -9.55 -0.18 -17.09
CA GLU A 153 -10.36 0.91 -17.58
C GLU A 153 -10.97 1.63 -16.38
N THR A 154 -11.02 2.96 -16.41
CA THR A 154 -11.41 3.78 -15.25
C THR A 154 -12.91 3.70 -14.92
N ASP A 155 -13.70 3.01 -15.75
CA ASP A 155 -15.13 2.76 -15.53
C ASP A 155 -15.42 1.42 -14.83
N VAL A 156 -14.42 0.55 -14.63
CA VAL A 156 -14.60 -0.75 -13.96
C VAL A 156 -13.42 -1.17 -13.09
N CYS A 157 -13.72 -1.47 -11.83
CA CYS A 157 -12.76 -2.07 -10.90
C CYS A 157 -13.14 -3.51 -10.56
N TYR A 158 -12.14 -4.38 -10.50
CA TYR A 158 -12.27 -5.79 -10.16
C TYR A 158 -11.75 -6.01 -8.74
N LEU A 159 -12.56 -6.65 -7.90
CA LEU A 159 -12.22 -6.99 -6.54
C LEU A 159 -12.26 -8.52 -6.40
N PHE A 160 -11.10 -9.14 -6.25
CA PHE A 160 -10.95 -10.58 -6.11
C PHE A 160 -10.69 -10.94 -4.65
N GLN A 161 -11.67 -11.56 -3.99
CA GLN A 161 -11.49 -12.08 -2.66
C GLN A 161 -10.58 -13.31 -2.74
N VAL A 162 -9.38 -13.21 -2.16
CA VAL A 162 -8.39 -14.30 -2.16
C VAL A 162 -8.20 -14.94 -0.77
N SER A 163 -8.83 -14.40 0.27
CA SER A 163 -8.69 -14.88 1.66
C SER A 163 -9.00 -16.36 1.84
N CYS A 164 -9.98 -16.88 1.09
CA CYS A 164 -10.42 -18.27 1.15
C CYS A 164 -9.68 -19.19 0.16
N LEU A 165 -8.86 -18.62 -0.74
CA LEU A 165 -8.18 -19.39 -1.78
C LEU A 165 -6.90 -20.03 -1.24
N LYS A 166 -6.76 -21.34 -1.39
CA LYS A 166 -5.50 -22.03 -1.06
C LYS A 166 -4.40 -21.71 -2.06
N LYS A 167 -4.77 -21.52 -3.33
CA LYS A 167 -3.88 -21.17 -4.44
C LYS A 167 -4.55 -20.12 -5.32
N LEU A 168 -3.74 -19.30 -6.00
CA LEU A 168 -4.24 -18.39 -7.03
C LEU A 168 -4.67 -19.17 -8.29
N PRO A 169 -5.76 -18.77 -8.96
CA PRO A 169 -6.15 -19.38 -10.23
C PRO A 169 -5.06 -19.19 -11.30
N ALA A 170 -4.88 -20.20 -12.17
CA ALA A 170 -3.90 -20.13 -13.25
C ALA A 170 -4.12 -18.91 -14.18
N ALA A 171 -5.38 -18.58 -14.48
CA ALA A 171 -5.73 -17.40 -15.29
C ALA A 171 -5.30 -16.09 -14.61
N LEU A 172 -5.36 -16.00 -13.28
CA LEU A 172 -4.86 -14.82 -12.56
C LEU A 172 -3.33 -14.74 -12.66
N LEU A 173 -2.62 -15.85 -12.48
CA LEU A 173 -1.16 -15.87 -12.66
C LEU A 173 -0.77 -15.51 -14.10
N GLN A 174 -1.50 -16.00 -15.10
CA GLN A 174 -1.29 -15.64 -16.49
C GLN A 174 -1.47 -14.14 -16.72
N LEU A 175 -2.53 -13.54 -16.16
CA LEU A 175 -2.78 -12.10 -16.25
C LEU A 175 -1.65 -11.28 -15.61
N LEU A 176 -1.26 -11.60 -14.36
CA LEU A 176 -0.23 -10.87 -13.61
C LEU A 176 1.16 -10.98 -14.26
N ASN A 177 1.42 -12.04 -15.01
CA ASN A 177 2.69 -12.28 -15.70
C ASN A 177 2.60 -12.02 -17.22
N HIS A 178 1.49 -11.52 -17.72
CA HIS A 178 1.28 -11.36 -19.16
C HIS A 178 2.32 -10.36 -19.73
N PRO A 179 3.02 -10.68 -20.83
CA PRO A 179 4.17 -9.87 -21.30
C PRO A 179 3.81 -8.44 -21.71
N ARG A 180 2.54 -8.18 -22.06
CA ARG A 180 2.04 -6.83 -22.34
C ARG A 180 1.46 -6.11 -21.14
N VAL A 181 1.22 -6.79 -20.01
CA VAL A 181 0.62 -6.15 -18.83
C VAL A 181 1.71 -5.44 -18.05
N CYS A 182 1.50 -4.15 -17.78
CA CYS A 182 2.30 -3.38 -16.85
C CYS A 182 1.46 -3.12 -15.59
N LEU A 183 1.77 -3.85 -14.52
CA LEU A 183 1.18 -3.62 -13.22
C LEU A 183 1.72 -2.30 -12.65
N HIS A 184 0.86 -1.47 -12.10
CA HIS A 184 1.31 -0.21 -11.51
C HIS A 184 0.53 0.16 -10.26
N GLY A 185 1.15 1.03 -9.46
CA GLY A 185 0.61 1.50 -8.19
C GLY A 185 1.65 2.32 -7.42
N VAL A 186 1.31 2.69 -6.19
CA VAL A 186 2.22 3.42 -5.29
C VAL A 186 2.87 2.40 -4.35
N ASN A 187 4.20 2.28 -4.37
CA ASN A 187 4.95 1.32 -3.56
C ASN A 187 4.61 -0.17 -3.88
N VAL A 188 4.10 -0.41 -5.09
CA VAL A 188 3.49 -1.67 -5.55
C VAL A 188 4.42 -2.89 -5.47
N LYS A 189 5.74 -2.65 -5.52
CA LYS A 189 6.76 -3.70 -5.39
C LYS A 189 6.65 -4.45 -4.04
N ASN A 190 6.19 -3.78 -2.98
CA ASN A 190 6.00 -4.43 -1.69
C ASN A 190 4.77 -5.34 -1.69
N ASP A 191 3.74 -5.00 -2.45
CA ASP A 191 2.54 -5.82 -2.60
C ASP A 191 2.86 -7.11 -3.36
N PHE A 192 3.69 -7.05 -4.40
CA PHE A 192 4.16 -8.24 -5.11
C PHE A 192 4.95 -9.19 -4.22
N ARG A 193 5.89 -8.67 -3.41
CA ARG A 193 6.65 -9.49 -2.46
C ARG A 193 5.73 -10.12 -1.41
N LYS A 194 4.75 -9.37 -0.93
CA LYS A 194 3.76 -9.87 0.02
C LYS A 194 2.87 -10.94 -0.61
N LEU A 195 2.44 -10.74 -1.86
CA LEU A 195 1.66 -11.72 -2.60
C LEU A 195 2.44 -13.03 -2.75
N ALA A 196 3.69 -12.98 -3.21
CA ALA A 196 4.53 -14.17 -3.37
C ALA A 196 4.82 -14.89 -2.04
N ARG A 197 4.97 -14.14 -0.94
CA ARG A 197 5.09 -14.74 0.40
C ARG A 197 3.83 -15.49 0.81
N ASP A 198 2.67 -14.93 0.50
CA ASP A 198 1.36 -15.45 0.94
C ASP A 198 0.78 -16.50 -0.05
N PHE A 199 1.28 -16.51 -1.29
CA PHE A 199 0.96 -17.39 -2.42
C PHE A 199 2.25 -17.68 -3.23
N PRO A 200 3.01 -18.73 -2.88
CA PRO A 200 4.34 -19.02 -3.45
C PRO A 200 4.40 -19.22 -4.96
N GLU A 201 3.27 -19.50 -5.60
CA GLU A 201 3.15 -19.58 -7.06
C GLU A 201 3.16 -18.22 -7.78
N ALA A 202 3.01 -17.11 -7.05
CA ALA A 202 3.14 -15.77 -7.61
C ALA A 202 4.62 -15.40 -7.76
N ASN A 203 5.04 -15.03 -8.97
CA ASN A 203 6.42 -14.64 -9.26
C ASN A 203 6.62 -13.14 -9.00
N ALA A 204 7.08 -12.78 -7.80
CA ALA A 204 7.35 -11.39 -7.44
C ALA A 204 8.37 -10.71 -8.35
N GLU A 205 9.47 -11.39 -8.69
CA GLU A 205 10.55 -10.78 -9.48
C GLU A 205 10.07 -10.39 -10.88
N ARG A 206 9.33 -11.29 -11.54
CA ARG A 206 8.74 -10.98 -12.85
C ARG A 206 7.79 -9.80 -12.80
N MET A 207 6.91 -9.74 -11.79
CA MET A 207 6.02 -8.59 -11.62
C MET A 207 6.80 -7.29 -11.35
N ILE A 208 7.88 -7.36 -10.56
CA ILE A 208 8.74 -6.20 -10.25
C ILE A 208 9.46 -5.68 -11.51
N GLU A 209 9.94 -6.57 -12.38
CA GLU A 209 10.63 -6.22 -13.62
C GLU A 209 9.72 -5.47 -14.62
N GLN A 210 8.43 -5.80 -14.64
CA GLN A 210 7.46 -5.26 -15.61
C GLN A 210 6.60 -4.12 -15.04
N CYS A 211 6.75 -3.78 -13.75
CA CYS A 211 5.89 -2.81 -13.10
C CYS A 211 6.32 -1.35 -13.27
N VAL A 212 5.37 -0.46 -13.00
CA VAL A 212 5.60 0.97 -12.85
C VAL A 212 5.23 1.40 -11.42
N ASP A 213 6.18 1.99 -10.71
CA ASP A 213 5.90 2.69 -9.46
C ASP A 213 5.57 4.16 -9.76
N LEU A 214 4.34 4.58 -9.44
CA LEU A 214 3.83 5.90 -9.81
C LEU A 214 4.59 7.03 -9.12
N GLY A 215 5.08 6.83 -7.90
CA GLY A 215 5.88 7.83 -7.19
C GLY A 215 7.26 8.03 -7.84
N GLN A 216 7.89 6.93 -8.25
CA GLN A 216 9.15 6.98 -8.99
C GLN A 216 8.98 7.59 -10.38
N TRP A 217 7.87 7.30 -11.06
CA TRP A 217 7.57 7.91 -12.35
C TRP A 217 7.34 9.41 -12.23
N TYR A 218 6.52 9.85 -11.26
CA TYR A 218 6.32 11.27 -10.95
C TYR A 218 7.66 11.98 -10.73
N ASN A 219 8.54 11.39 -9.91
CA ASN A 219 9.86 11.93 -9.64
C ASN A 219 10.70 12.11 -10.91
N ARG A 220 10.69 11.12 -11.81
CA ARG A 220 11.44 11.16 -13.07
C ARG A 220 10.97 12.30 -13.97
N ILE A 221 9.65 12.44 -14.18
CA ILE A 221 9.12 13.46 -15.11
C ILE A 221 9.17 14.88 -14.55
N HIS A 222 9.20 15.04 -13.22
CA HIS A 222 9.23 16.34 -12.55
C HIS A 222 10.60 16.73 -11.99
N GLY A 223 11.63 15.89 -12.13
CA GLY A 223 12.96 16.15 -11.56
C GLY A 223 12.98 16.20 -10.03
N THR A 224 12.09 15.47 -9.36
CA THR A 224 11.99 15.44 -7.89
C THR A 224 12.51 14.11 -7.31
N THR A 225 12.79 14.07 -6.00
CA THR A 225 13.28 12.85 -5.30
C THR A 225 12.43 12.49 -4.08
N GLY A 226 11.17 12.93 -4.06
CA GLY A 226 10.27 12.77 -2.93
C GLY A 226 9.80 11.33 -2.73
N ILE A 227 9.53 10.96 -1.48
CA ILE A 227 8.73 9.76 -1.17
C ILE A 227 7.27 10.13 -1.32
N TRP A 228 6.51 9.33 -2.06
CA TRP A 228 5.12 9.62 -2.40
C TRP A 228 4.16 8.65 -1.70
N SER A 229 3.06 9.19 -1.21
CA SER A 229 1.87 8.42 -0.84
C SER A 229 0.82 8.57 -1.93
N MET A 230 -0.14 7.65 -1.99
CA MET A 230 -1.29 7.76 -2.90
C MET A 230 -1.96 9.13 -2.74
N GLU A 231 -2.35 9.51 -1.52
CA GLU A 231 -2.97 10.82 -1.25
C GLU A 231 -2.16 12.00 -1.81
N ARG A 232 -0.84 12.02 -1.63
CA ARG A 232 0.01 13.12 -2.12
C ARG A 232 0.05 13.14 -3.64
N LEU A 233 0.15 11.99 -4.30
CA LEU A 233 0.10 11.92 -5.76
C LEU A 233 -1.26 12.31 -6.30
N VAL A 234 -2.36 11.85 -5.68
CA VAL A 234 -3.72 12.25 -6.08
C VAL A 234 -3.89 13.77 -5.99
N LEU A 235 -3.41 14.39 -4.91
CA LEU A 235 -3.47 15.83 -4.76
C LEU A 235 -2.65 16.56 -5.85
N GLN A 236 -1.43 16.10 -6.12
CA GLN A 236 -0.55 16.76 -7.09
C GLN A 236 -0.97 16.54 -8.55
N VAL A 237 -1.38 15.33 -8.90
CA VAL A 237 -1.65 14.91 -10.29
C VAL A 237 -3.11 15.12 -10.67
N CYS A 238 -4.03 14.75 -9.78
CA CYS A 238 -5.46 14.78 -10.07
C CYS A 238 -6.15 16.02 -9.49
N GLN A 239 -5.52 16.74 -8.56
CA GLN A 239 -6.15 17.83 -7.80
C GLN A 239 -7.46 17.37 -7.13
N LEU A 240 -7.39 16.18 -6.50
CA LEU A 240 -8.48 15.56 -5.75
C LEU A 240 -8.02 15.16 -4.34
N ARG A 241 -8.97 14.86 -3.45
CA ARG A 241 -8.72 14.28 -2.12
C ARG A 241 -9.25 12.86 -2.01
N ILE A 242 -8.50 12.01 -1.31
CA ILE A 242 -8.95 10.65 -0.96
C ILE A 242 -9.38 10.58 0.51
N SER A 243 -10.42 9.80 0.79
CA SER A 243 -10.88 9.60 2.18
C SER A 243 -9.93 8.68 2.93
N LYS A 244 -9.39 9.15 4.05
CA LYS A 244 -8.56 8.35 4.98
C LYS A 244 -9.40 7.70 6.08
N ASN A 245 -10.51 7.07 5.72
CA ASN A 245 -11.33 6.40 6.73
C ASN A 245 -10.57 5.20 7.33
N LYS A 246 -9.85 5.44 8.44
CA LYS A 246 -9.05 4.43 9.15
C LYS A 246 -9.89 3.22 9.55
N LYS A 247 -11.19 3.39 9.80
CA LYS A 247 -12.09 2.28 10.15
C LYS A 247 -12.24 1.29 8.99
N VAL A 248 -12.25 1.79 7.76
CA VAL A 248 -12.34 0.95 6.54
C VAL A 248 -10.98 0.38 6.21
N ARG A 249 -9.94 1.22 6.13
CA ARG A 249 -8.56 0.80 5.81
C ARG A 249 -8.02 -0.27 6.77
N MET A 250 -8.33 -0.19 8.06
CA MET A 250 -7.91 -1.15 9.08
C MET A 250 -9.00 -2.20 9.41
N SER A 251 -9.97 -2.38 8.51
CA SER A 251 -11.08 -3.32 8.71
C SER A 251 -10.65 -4.78 8.50
N LYS A 252 -11.58 -5.71 8.75
CA LYS A 252 -11.34 -7.14 8.57
C LYS A 252 -11.55 -7.54 7.11
N TRP A 253 -10.54 -7.33 6.27
CA TRP A 253 -10.58 -7.64 4.83
C TRP A 253 -10.80 -9.11 4.46
N HIS A 254 -10.58 -10.03 5.40
CA HIS A 254 -10.78 -11.48 5.22
C HIS A 254 -12.20 -11.95 5.56
N VAL A 255 -13.06 -11.08 6.09
CA VAL A 255 -14.44 -11.41 6.45
C VAL A 255 -15.33 -11.17 5.24
N LEU A 256 -16.06 -12.20 4.83
CA LEU A 256 -17.02 -12.14 3.73
C LEU A 256 -18.46 -11.97 4.24
N PRO A 257 -19.34 -11.33 3.46
CA PRO A 257 -19.00 -10.50 2.30
C PRO A 257 -18.36 -9.16 2.74
N LEU A 258 -17.62 -8.51 1.84
CA LEU A 258 -17.16 -7.13 2.08
C LEU A 258 -18.37 -6.18 2.18
N SER A 259 -18.25 -5.17 3.04
CA SER A 259 -19.19 -4.06 3.10
C SER A 259 -19.06 -3.15 1.87
N ASP A 260 -20.08 -2.34 1.60
CA ASP A 260 -20.04 -1.41 0.48
C ASP A 260 -18.96 -0.33 0.66
N ASP A 261 -18.70 0.10 1.90
CA ASP A 261 -17.57 0.99 2.22
C ASP A 261 -16.22 0.35 1.88
N GLN A 262 -16.03 -0.94 2.20
CA GLN A 262 -14.80 -1.68 1.87
C GLN A 262 -14.63 -1.81 0.35
N LYS A 263 -15.70 -2.17 -0.37
CA LYS A 263 -15.68 -2.28 -1.83
C LYS A 263 -15.35 -0.95 -2.48
N LEU A 264 -16.00 0.13 -2.06
CA LEU A 264 -15.79 1.46 -2.62
C LEU A 264 -14.37 1.97 -2.33
N TYR A 265 -13.88 1.79 -1.10
CA TYR A 265 -12.50 2.15 -0.73
C TYR A 265 -11.49 1.40 -1.62
N ALA A 266 -11.62 0.08 -1.72
CA ALA A 266 -10.71 -0.77 -2.49
C ALA A 266 -10.77 -0.47 -4.00
N ALA A 267 -11.96 -0.14 -4.53
CA ALA A 267 -12.11 0.28 -5.92
C ALA A 267 -11.45 1.64 -6.18
N ILE A 268 -11.59 2.61 -5.26
CA ILE A 268 -10.96 3.93 -5.39
C ILE A 268 -9.43 3.82 -5.47
N ASP A 269 -8.81 2.95 -4.67
CA ASP A 269 -7.34 2.82 -4.62
C ASP A 269 -6.74 2.41 -5.99
N VAL A 270 -7.39 1.51 -6.73
CA VAL A 270 -6.95 1.15 -8.10
C VAL A 270 -7.50 2.07 -9.19
N TYR A 271 -8.71 2.60 -9.05
CA TYR A 271 -9.26 3.59 -9.99
C TYR A 271 -8.34 4.81 -10.07
N ILE A 272 -7.99 5.39 -8.91
CA ILE A 272 -7.18 6.61 -8.91
C ILE A 272 -5.72 6.32 -9.29
N GLY A 273 -5.22 5.13 -9.00
CA GLY A 273 -3.95 4.66 -9.54
C GLY A 273 -3.94 4.68 -11.07
N GLN A 274 -5.02 4.18 -11.71
CA GLN A 274 -5.18 4.20 -13.16
C GLN A 274 -5.26 5.63 -13.72
N GLU A 275 -6.04 6.50 -13.08
CA GLU A 275 -6.11 7.92 -13.45
C GLU A 275 -4.76 8.64 -13.36
N ILE A 276 -3.98 8.37 -12.31
CA ILE A 276 -2.62 8.92 -12.17
C ILE A 276 -1.73 8.40 -13.30
N TYR A 277 -1.73 7.09 -13.57
CA TYR A 277 -0.95 6.51 -14.65
C TYR A 277 -1.22 7.22 -15.99
N LEU A 278 -2.50 7.34 -16.37
CA LEU A 278 -2.91 7.96 -17.64
C LEU A 278 -2.48 9.43 -17.72
N LYS A 279 -2.58 10.18 -16.63
CA LYS A 279 -2.13 11.59 -16.57
C LYS A 279 -0.61 11.72 -16.67
N LEU A 280 0.15 10.85 -16.00
CA LEU A 280 1.62 10.84 -16.09
C LEU A 280 2.08 10.46 -17.50
N GLN A 281 1.44 9.46 -18.10
CA GLN A 281 1.71 9.05 -19.48
C GLN A 281 1.46 10.19 -20.48
N ALA A 282 0.31 10.87 -20.37
CA ALA A 282 -0.01 12.01 -21.20
C ALA A 282 0.99 13.16 -21.03
N LYS A 283 1.44 13.40 -19.79
CA LYS A 283 2.44 14.43 -19.50
C LYS A 283 3.81 14.08 -20.07
N GLU A 284 4.26 12.84 -19.95
CA GLU A 284 5.52 12.37 -20.52
C GLU A 284 5.53 12.49 -22.04
N LEU A 285 4.43 12.13 -22.70
CA LEU A 285 4.27 12.32 -24.15
C LEU A 285 4.33 13.80 -24.56
N GLN A 286 3.69 14.68 -23.78
CA GLN A 286 3.75 16.13 -24.01
C GLN A 286 5.19 16.65 -23.91
N LEU A 287 5.93 16.26 -22.87
CA LEU A 287 7.33 16.67 -22.69
C LEU A 287 8.22 16.19 -23.84
N ALA A 288 8.03 14.95 -24.32
CA ALA A 288 8.78 14.43 -25.45
C ALA A 288 8.52 15.19 -26.76
N GLN A 289 7.30 15.71 -26.95
CA GLN A 289 6.95 16.56 -28.10
C GLN A 289 7.55 17.97 -27.99
N GLU A 290 7.66 18.51 -26.77
CA GLU A 290 8.30 19.80 -26.51
C GLU A 290 9.82 19.74 -26.74
N GLU A 291 10.47 18.62 -26.42
CA GLU A 291 11.91 18.40 -26.69
C GLU A 291 12.23 18.15 -28.17
N ASN A 292 11.28 17.60 -28.95
CA ASN A 292 11.43 17.33 -30.38
C ASN A 292 10.24 17.90 -31.18
N PRO A 293 10.20 19.23 -31.41
CA PRO A 293 9.10 19.85 -32.15
C PRO A 293 9.06 19.31 -33.59
N PRO A 294 7.87 18.96 -34.12
CA PRO A 294 7.73 18.27 -35.41
C PRO A 294 8.09 19.09 -36.67
N ASP A 295 8.81 20.22 -36.56
CA ASP A 295 9.20 21.03 -37.71
C ASP A 295 10.42 21.93 -37.46
N ALA A 296 11.57 21.35 -37.08
CA ALA A 296 12.85 22.04 -37.22
C ALA A 296 13.21 22.09 -38.72
N ALA A 297 12.59 23.02 -39.45
CA ALA A 297 12.90 23.29 -40.85
C ALA A 297 14.42 23.51 -41.02
N PRO A 298 15.05 22.99 -42.09
CA PRO A 298 16.46 23.23 -42.35
C PRO A 298 16.67 24.74 -42.51
N ILE A 299 17.55 25.30 -41.67
CA ILE A 299 18.02 26.68 -41.81
C ILE A 299 18.65 26.79 -43.20
N PRO A 300 18.18 27.66 -44.10
CA PRO A 300 18.83 27.90 -45.38
C PRO A 300 20.25 28.38 -45.12
N GLN A 301 21.24 27.68 -45.66
CA GLN A 301 22.60 28.19 -45.74
C GLN A 301 22.63 29.18 -46.90
N ASP A 302 22.58 30.47 -46.56
CA ASP A 302 22.97 31.56 -47.46
C ASP A 302 24.49 31.78 -47.41
#